data_AF-A0A975SVT1-F1
#
_entry.id   AF-A0A975SVT1-F1
#
_cell.length_a   1.000
_cell.length_b   1.000
_cell.length_c   1.000
_cell.angle_alpha   90.00
_cell.angle_beta   90.00
_cell.angle_gamma   90.00
#
_symmetry.space_group_name_H-M   'P 1'
#
loop_
_entity.id
_entity.type
_entity.pdbx_description
1 polymer ?
#
loop_
_entity_poly.entity_id
_entity_poly.type
_entity_poly.pdbx_seq_one_letter_code
_entity_poly.pdbx_strand_id
1 'polypeptide(L)'
;MEKAPVSETGAPVGTDASTLGQVPLWFFQGVAAFPRRMDSAPAVVYVTVGLVTLGLIGVGLATATRRLRVTTVLVLAVAVLVPVAVTEATVGTGGPLWQGRYGLPFHIGVVLLAGLALERRAHWHHLAPVLLLVAGVCLAVGQVVSPVQVLRHELATSPLRDSASWVHLSVWCVGLLVLAGLACYACALATWRRTTTVGGVAGSGPVRPRS
;
A
#
# COMPACT_ATOMS: atom_id res chain seq x y z
N MET A 1 -18.64 14.09 30.92
CA MET A 1 -17.44 13.25 31.05
C MET A 1 -17.84 12.02 31.84
N GLU A 2 -18.18 10.96 31.14
CA GLU A 2 -18.66 9.70 31.72
C GLU A 2 -17.44 8.88 32.16
N LYS A 3 -17.45 8.45 33.42
CA LYS A 3 -16.34 7.77 34.08
C LYS A 3 -16.20 6.38 33.44
N ALA A 4 -15.07 6.12 32.77
CA ALA A 4 -14.83 4.82 32.17
C ALA A 4 -14.99 3.69 33.22
N PRO A 5 -15.65 2.57 32.88
CA PRO A 5 -15.83 1.46 33.81
C PRO A 5 -14.46 0.92 34.24
N VAL A 6 -14.23 0.91 35.56
CA VAL A 6 -13.04 0.34 36.17
C VAL A 6 -13.17 -1.18 36.07
N SER A 7 -12.22 -1.85 35.43
CA SER A 7 -12.13 -3.31 35.44
C SER A 7 -12.02 -3.79 36.90
N GLU A 8 -12.96 -4.62 37.37
CA GLU A 8 -13.06 -5.11 38.76
C GLU A 8 -11.80 -5.83 39.25
N THR A 9 -10.92 -6.25 38.35
CA THR A 9 -9.75 -7.07 38.68
C THR A 9 -8.50 -6.29 39.07
N GLY A 10 -8.41 -4.97 38.84
CA GLY A 10 -7.25 -4.15 39.22
C GLY A 10 -5.89 -4.60 38.64
N ALA A 11 -5.87 -5.65 37.82
CA ALA A 11 -4.68 -6.16 37.20
C ALA A 11 -4.23 -5.17 36.12
N PRO A 12 -2.95 -4.77 36.09
CA PRO A 12 -2.42 -3.97 35.00
C PRO A 12 -2.75 -4.70 33.70
N VAL A 13 -3.40 -4.00 32.77
CA VAL A 13 -3.66 -4.51 31.43
C VAL A 13 -2.30 -4.86 30.83
N GLY A 14 -1.95 -6.14 30.84
CA GLY A 14 -0.62 -6.62 30.44
C GLY A 14 -0.30 -6.16 29.02
N THR A 15 0.76 -5.38 28.89
CA THR A 15 1.16 -4.67 27.67
C THR A 15 1.88 -5.53 26.64
N ASP A 16 2.29 -6.76 26.95
CA ASP A 16 3.50 -7.25 26.26
C ASP A 16 3.25 -8.31 25.16
N ALA A 17 2.11 -9.00 25.17
CA ALA A 17 1.80 -10.04 24.16
C ALA A 17 0.74 -9.61 23.14
N SER A 18 -0.15 -8.69 23.52
CA SER A 18 -1.28 -8.29 22.68
C SER A 18 -0.85 -7.37 21.54
N THR A 19 0.13 -6.50 21.75
CA THR A 19 0.57 -5.52 20.74
C THR A 19 1.36 -6.16 19.60
N LEU A 20 2.27 -7.09 19.90
CA LEU A 20 3.00 -7.85 18.88
C LEU A 20 2.05 -8.67 17.99
N GLY A 21 0.95 -9.17 18.56
CA GLY A 21 -0.11 -9.84 17.80
C GLY A 21 -0.83 -8.95 16.79
N GLN A 22 -0.75 -7.62 16.93
CA GLN A 22 -1.36 -6.66 15.98
C GLN A 22 -0.45 -6.28 14.81
N VAL A 23 0.84 -6.63 14.86
CA VAL A 23 1.78 -6.28 13.78
C VAL A 23 1.34 -6.82 12.41
N PRO A 24 0.89 -8.09 12.27
CA PRO A 24 0.36 -8.57 11.00
C PRO A 24 -0.87 -7.77 10.55
N LEU A 25 -1.75 -7.41 11.49
CA LEU A 25 -2.94 -6.62 11.22
C LEU A 25 -2.58 -5.23 10.66
N TRP A 26 -1.55 -4.57 11.19
CA TRP A 26 -1.11 -3.26 10.67
C TRP A 26 -0.62 -3.33 9.23
N PHE A 27 0.09 -4.40 8.87
CA PHE A 27 0.50 -4.64 7.49
C PHE A 27 -0.73 -4.77 6.57
N PHE A 28 -1.72 -5.57 6.98
CA PHE A 28 -2.96 -5.72 6.23
C PHE A 28 -3.78 -4.42 6.17
N GLN A 29 -3.77 -3.60 7.22
CA GLN A 29 -4.38 -2.27 7.22
C GLN A 29 -3.67 -1.30 6.25
N GLY A 30 -2.36 -1.45 6.02
CA GLY A 30 -1.64 -0.69 5.00
C GLY A 30 -2.08 -1.02 3.57
N VAL A 31 -2.50 -2.26 3.32
CA VAL A 31 -2.98 -2.74 2.02
C VAL A 31 -4.45 -2.35 1.77
N ALA A 32 -5.29 -2.51 2.79
CA ALA A 32 -6.72 -2.34 2.63
C ALA A 32 -7.38 -1.86 3.94
N ALA A 33 -7.08 -0.63 4.37
CA ALA A 33 -7.86 0.06 5.38
C ALA A 33 -9.14 0.63 4.75
N PHE A 34 -10.16 -0.21 4.63
CA PHE A 34 -11.47 0.26 4.24
C PHE A 34 -12.35 0.43 5.48
N PRO A 35 -13.25 1.42 5.46
CA PRO A 35 -13.34 2.56 6.37
C PRO A 35 -13.58 2.23 7.84
N ARG A 36 -14.02 1.01 8.16
CA ARG A 36 -14.21 0.56 9.54
C ARG A 36 -12.90 -0.02 10.07
N ARG A 37 -12.47 0.49 11.22
CA ARG A 37 -11.17 0.16 11.87
C ARG A 37 -10.96 -1.34 12.14
N MET A 38 -12.04 -2.12 12.12
CA MET A 38 -12.08 -3.52 12.54
C MET A 38 -12.44 -4.50 11.41
N ASP A 39 -12.74 -4.00 10.20
CA ASP A 39 -13.21 -4.87 9.12
C ASP A 39 -12.04 -5.31 8.25
N SER A 40 -11.87 -6.62 8.11
CA SER A 40 -10.93 -7.19 7.15
C SER A 40 -11.43 -7.00 5.73
N ALA A 41 -10.55 -6.59 4.82
CA ALA A 41 -10.82 -6.60 3.40
C ALA A 41 -10.97 -8.04 2.88
N PRO A 42 -11.52 -8.22 1.67
CA PRO A 42 -11.63 -9.55 1.07
C PRO A 42 -10.25 -10.17 0.89
N ALA A 43 -10.14 -11.48 1.16
CA ALA A 43 -8.89 -12.22 1.01
C ALA A 43 -8.22 -12.01 -0.35
N VAL A 44 -9.01 -11.89 -1.42
CA VAL A 44 -8.50 -11.62 -2.78
C VAL A 44 -7.70 -10.32 -2.86
N VAL A 45 -8.06 -9.26 -2.13
CA VAL A 45 -7.35 -7.98 -2.13
C VAL A 45 -5.98 -8.12 -1.48
N TYR A 46 -5.91 -8.84 -0.35
CA TYR A 46 -4.64 -9.10 0.33
C TYR A 46 -3.70 -9.94 -0.53
N VAL A 47 -4.24 -10.96 -1.21
CA VAL A 47 -3.45 -11.81 -2.10
C VAL A 47 -2.95 -11.01 -3.30
N THR A 48 -3.82 -10.29 -4.01
CA THR A 48 -3.42 -9.59 -5.24
C THR A 48 -2.45 -8.45 -4.97
N VAL A 49 -2.75 -7.59 -3.99
CA VAL A 49 -1.88 -6.46 -3.65
C VAL A 49 -0.61 -6.95 -2.97
N GLY A 50 -0.72 -7.90 -2.05
CA GLY A 50 0.43 -8.50 -1.35
C GLY A 50 1.41 -9.15 -2.32
N LEU A 51 0.93 -9.95 -3.28
CA LEU A 51 1.80 -10.59 -4.28
C LEU A 51 2.52 -9.56 -5.16
N VAL A 52 1.82 -8.51 -5.62
CA VAL A 52 2.43 -7.46 -6.44
C VAL A 52 3.46 -6.66 -5.65
N THR A 53 3.12 -6.22 -4.44
CA THR A 53 4.02 -5.42 -3.61
C THR A 53 5.23 -6.22 -3.15
N LEU A 54 5.03 -7.42 -2.60
CA LEU A 54 6.13 -8.29 -2.15
C LEU A 54 6.99 -8.77 -3.33
N GLY A 55 6.36 -9.11 -4.46
CA GLY A 55 7.06 -9.46 -5.69
C GLY A 55 7.95 -8.32 -6.19
N LEU A 56 7.41 -7.10 -6.27
CA LEU A 56 8.17 -5.91 -6.66
C LEU A 56 9.36 -5.65 -5.72
N ILE A 57 9.13 -5.71 -4.41
CA ILE A 57 10.18 -5.51 -3.40
C ILE A 57 11.25 -6.61 -3.51
N GLY A 58 10.85 -7.87 -3.63
CA GLY A 58 11.76 -9.01 -3.74
C GLY A 58 12.66 -8.90 -4.97
N VAL A 59 12.08 -8.64 -6.14
CA VAL A 59 12.85 -8.45 -7.39
C VAL A 59 13.72 -7.19 -7.31
N GLY A 60 13.20 -6.09 -6.76
CA GLY A 60 13.96 -4.86 -6.53
C GLY A 60 15.19 -5.09 -5.65
N LEU A 61 15.04 -5.78 -4.51
CA LEU A 61 16.14 -6.11 -3.60
C LEU A 61 17.18 -7.06 -4.24
N ALA A 62 16.71 -8.04 -5.02
CA ALA A 62 17.58 -8.98 -5.73
C ALA A 62 18.45 -8.27 -6.78
N THR A 63 17.89 -7.26 -7.44
CA THR A 63 18.55 -6.53 -8.55
C THR A 63 19.35 -5.30 -8.12
N ALA A 64 19.08 -4.76 -6.93
CA ALA A 64 19.69 -3.57 -6.37
C ALA A 64 21.21 -3.68 -6.16
N THR A 65 21.90 -2.54 -6.25
CA THR A 65 23.29 -2.40 -5.78
C THR A 65 23.36 -2.54 -4.25
N ARG A 66 24.54 -2.83 -3.68
CA ARG A 66 24.71 -2.94 -2.22
C ARG A 66 24.16 -1.73 -1.47
N ARG A 67 24.48 -0.52 -1.94
CA ARG A 67 24.01 0.75 -1.33
C ARG A 67 22.48 0.85 -1.40
N LEU A 68 21.89 0.63 -2.56
CA LEU A 68 20.43 0.72 -2.73
C LEU A 68 19.68 -0.37 -1.95
N ARG A 69 20.24 -1.58 -1.87
CA ARG A 69 19.70 -2.67 -1.06
C ARG A 69 19.66 -2.29 0.43
N VAL A 70 20.78 -1.78 0.96
CA VAL A 70 20.84 -1.30 2.35
C VAL A 70 19.83 -0.17 2.57
N THR A 71 19.77 0.82 1.69
CA THR A 71 18.76 1.91 1.78
C THR A 71 17.34 1.36 1.78
N THR A 72 17.02 0.42 0.89
CA THR A 72 15.68 -0.19 0.80
C THR A 72 15.33 -0.97 2.06
N VAL A 73 16.28 -1.74 2.61
CA VAL A 73 16.08 -2.49 3.87
C VAL A 73 15.90 -1.52 5.05
N LEU A 74 16.66 -0.43 5.12
CA LEU A 74 16.50 0.58 6.17
C LEU A 74 15.13 1.27 6.07
N VAL A 75 14.69 1.66 4.88
CA VAL A 75 13.36 2.25 4.69
C VAL A 75 12.25 1.25 5.02
N LEU A 76 12.41 -0.03 4.66
CA LEU A 76 11.48 -1.09 5.04
C LEU A 76 11.44 -1.29 6.56
N ALA A 77 12.59 -1.27 7.23
CA ALA A 77 12.66 -1.34 8.69
C ALA A 77 11.95 -0.14 9.33
N VAL A 78 12.18 1.07 8.84
CA VAL A 78 11.47 2.29 9.29
C VAL A 78 9.97 2.16 9.08
N ALA A 79 9.54 1.65 7.92
CA ALA A 79 8.12 1.45 7.59
C ALA A 79 7.39 0.50 8.56
N VAL A 80 8.13 -0.39 9.26
CA VAL A 80 7.57 -1.32 10.24
C VAL A 80 7.78 -0.78 11.67
N LEU A 81 9.01 -0.42 12.01
CA LEU A 81 9.41 -0.05 13.37
C LEU A 81 8.77 1.26 13.81
N VAL A 82 8.61 2.23 12.91
CA VAL A 82 7.98 3.51 13.27
C VAL A 82 6.53 3.27 13.71
N PRO A 83 5.63 2.66 12.90
CA PRO A 83 4.29 2.23 13.31
C PRO A 83 4.21 1.48 14.65
N VAL A 84 5.13 0.54 14.88
CA VAL A 84 5.19 -0.21 16.14
C VAL A 84 5.48 0.73 17.31
N ALA A 85 6.53 1.55 17.20
CA ALA A 85 7.02 2.37 18.30
C ALA A 85 6.00 3.41 18.78
N VAL A 86 5.32 4.14 17.88
CA VAL A 86 4.29 5.11 18.34
C VAL A 86 3.01 4.41 18.75
N THR A 87 2.68 3.22 18.23
CA THR A 87 1.52 2.47 18.74
C THR A 87 1.76 2.07 20.19
N GLU A 88 2.92 1.49 20.50
CA GLU A 88 3.32 1.20 21.88
C GLU A 88 3.31 2.46 22.76
N ALA A 89 3.82 3.58 22.26
CA ALA A 89 3.86 4.83 23.02
C ALA A 89 2.48 5.47 23.26
N THR A 90 1.47 5.14 22.45
CA THR A 90 0.15 5.81 22.50
C THR A 90 -0.98 4.90 22.96
N VAL A 91 -0.81 3.58 22.93
CA VAL A 91 -1.87 2.62 23.25
C VAL A 91 -2.41 2.80 24.67
N GLY A 92 -1.55 3.14 25.63
CA GLY A 92 -1.94 3.35 27.03
C GLY A 92 -2.72 4.63 27.30
N THR A 93 -2.65 5.63 26.42
CA THR A 93 -3.28 6.95 26.64
C THR A 93 -4.48 7.21 25.72
N GLY A 94 -4.42 6.73 24.48
CA GLY A 94 -5.46 6.96 23.47
C GLY A 94 -6.06 5.71 22.86
N GLY A 95 -5.64 4.52 23.31
CA GLY A 95 -5.91 3.26 22.63
C GLY A 95 -5.15 3.15 21.30
N PRO A 96 -5.49 2.19 20.43
CA PRO A 96 -4.86 2.03 19.12
C PRO A 96 -5.31 3.16 18.18
N LEU A 97 -4.71 4.34 18.36
CA LEU A 97 -4.94 5.52 17.52
C LEU A 97 -4.26 5.37 16.16
N TRP A 98 -3.11 4.68 16.14
CA TRP A 98 -2.34 4.50 14.93
C TRP A 98 -2.82 3.29 14.13
N GLN A 99 -2.92 3.51 12.83
CA GLN A 99 -3.50 2.58 11.87
C GLN A 99 -2.53 2.44 10.70
N GLY A 100 -2.51 1.26 10.08
CA GLY A 100 -1.61 0.97 8.96
C GLY A 100 -1.62 2.03 7.83
N ARG A 101 -2.72 2.76 7.64
CA ARG A 101 -2.82 3.86 6.66
C ARG A 101 -1.82 5.01 6.87
N TYR A 102 -1.41 5.28 8.10
CA TYR A 102 -0.38 6.31 8.35
C TYR A 102 1.02 5.81 7.96
N GLY A 103 1.17 4.50 7.74
CA GLY A 103 2.37 3.88 7.18
C GLY A 103 2.52 4.06 5.66
N LEU A 104 1.48 4.50 4.95
CA LEU A 104 1.46 4.59 3.48
C LEU A 104 2.64 5.37 2.87
N PRO A 105 3.05 6.55 3.40
CA PRO A 105 4.20 7.26 2.85
C PRO A 105 5.49 6.41 2.86
N PHE A 106 5.70 5.60 3.91
CA PHE A 106 6.85 4.72 4.00
C PHE A 106 6.75 3.56 2.99
N HIS A 107 5.57 2.95 2.84
CA HIS A 107 5.35 1.90 1.85
C HIS A 107 5.58 2.41 0.42
N ILE A 108 5.11 3.63 0.10
CA ILE A 108 5.37 4.27 -1.19
C ILE A 108 6.88 4.45 -1.40
N GLY A 109 7.62 4.91 -0.39
CA GLY A 109 9.08 5.01 -0.44
C GLY A 109 9.75 3.68 -0.78
N VAL A 110 9.34 2.58 -0.15
CA VAL A 110 9.87 1.24 -0.44
C VAL A 110 9.59 0.83 -1.89
N VAL A 111 8.36 1.05 -2.37
CA VAL A 111 7.95 0.74 -3.76
C VAL A 111 8.77 1.54 -4.78
N LEU A 112 9.01 2.82 -4.52
CA LEU A 112 9.82 3.69 -5.38
C LEU A 112 11.28 3.21 -5.44
N LEU A 113 11.87 2.83 -4.31
CA LEU A 113 13.24 2.30 -4.26
C LEU A 113 13.37 0.97 -5.01
N ALA A 114 12.36 0.10 -4.90
CA ALA A 114 12.31 -1.15 -5.66
C ALA A 114 12.21 -0.88 -7.17
N GLY A 115 11.39 0.08 -7.60
CA GLY A 115 11.30 0.52 -8.99
C GLY A 115 12.64 1.08 -9.51
N LEU A 116 13.31 1.91 -8.71
CA LEU A 116 14.63 2.46 -9.04
C LEU A 116 15.70 1.37 -9.21
N ALA A 117 15.62 0.29 -8.43
CA ALA A 117 16.54 -0.84 -8.57
C ALA A 117 16.34 -1.57 -9.91
N LEU A 118 15.09 -1.74 -10.33
CA LEU A 118 14.71 -2.38 -11.58
C LEU A 118 15.10 -1.55 -12.81
N GLU A 119 14.91 -0.23 -12.76
CA GLU A 119 15.24 0.69 -13.86
C GLU A 119 16.71 0.62 -14.29
N ARG A 120 17.63 0.31 -13.36
CA ARG A 120 19.06 0.20 -13.65
C ARG A 120 19.46 -1.04 -14.45
N ARG A 121 18.54 -1.98 -14.69
CA ARG A 121 18.84 -3.28 -15.31
C ARG A 121 18.11 -3.43 -16.64
N ALA A 122 18.83 -3.13 -17.72
CA ALA A 122 18.33 -3.23 -19.10
C ALA A 122 17.65 -4.57 -19.43
N HIS A 123 18.13 -5.69 -18.88
CA HIS A 123 17.55 -7.00 -19.13
C HIS A 123 16.13 -7.18 -18.57
N TRP A 124 15.64 -6.36 -17.63
CA TRP A 124 14.25 -6.44 -17.17
C TRP A 124 13.26 -5.64 -18.03
N HIS A 125 13.76 -4.81 -18.94
CA HIS A 125 12.91 -3.91 -19.72
C HIS A 125 11.90 -4.67 -20.60
N HIS A 126 12.25 -5.88 -21.05
CA HIS A 126 11.34 -6.72 -21.85
C HIS A 126 10.17 -7.29 -21.02
N LEU A 127 10.34 -7.46 -19.69
CA LEU A 127 9.30 -7.95 -18.79
C LEU A 127 8.43 -6.82 -18.23
N ALA A 128 8.94 -5.59 -18.23
CA ALA A 128 8.24 -4.44 -17.67
C ALA A 128 6.80 -4.24 -18.19
N PRO A 129 6.48 -4.41 -19.49
CA PRO A 129 5.10 -4.29 -19.97
C PRO A 129 4.14 -5.30 -19.33
N VAL A 130 4.60 -6.55 -19.16
CA VAL A 130 3.80 -7.63 -18.56
C VAL A 130 3.65 -7.40 -17.06
N LEU A 131 4.74 -7.06 -16.38
CA LEU A 131 4.71 -6.77 -14.93
C LEU A 131 3.83 -5.57 -14.60
N LEU A 132 3.87 -4.50 -15.41
CA LEU A 132 3.00 -3.34 -15.26
C LEU A 132 1.55 -3.70 -15.57
N LEU A 133 1.27 -4.51 -16.59
CA LEU A 133 -0.09 -4.98 -16.85
C LEU A 133 -0.64 -5.79 -15.66
N VAL A 134 0.13 -6.75 -15.15
CA VAL A 134 -0.26 -7.57 -13.99
C VAL A 134 -0.48 -6.68 -12.77
N ALA A 135 0.43 -5.76 -12.48
CA ALA A 135 0.29 -4.81 -11.38
C ALA A 135 -0.98 -3.95 -11.53
N GLY A 136 -1.23 -3.42 -12.73
CA GLY A 136 -2.42 -2.66 -13.06
C GLY A 136 -3.71 -3.45 -12.85
N VAL A 137 -3.75 -4.72 -13.27
CA VAL A 137 -4.90 -5.62 -13.05
C VAL A 137 -5.11 -5.89 -11.56
N CYS A 138 -4.06 -6.23 -10.81
CA CYS A 138 -4.17 -6.46 -9.37
C CYS A 138 -4.65 -5.21 -8.62
N LEU A 139 -4.13 -4.03 -8.98
CA LEU A 139 -4.59 -2.75 -8.44
C LEU A 139 -6.05 -2.48 -8.80
N ALA A 140 -6.45 -2.73 -10.05
CA ALA A 140 -7.85 -2.59 -10.48
C ALA A 140 -8.78 -3.47 -9.64
N VAL A 141 -8.41 -4.75 -9.45
CA VAL A 141 -9.18 -5.67 -8.61
C VAL A 141 -9.29 -5.13 -7.18
N GLY A 142 -8.19 -4.69 -6.57
CA GLY A 142 -8.19 -4.12 -5.22
C GLY A 142 -9.07 -2.87 -5.10
N GLN A 143 -8.95 -1.96 -6.08
CA GLN A 143 -9.68 -0.68 -6.10
C GLN A 143 -11.14 -0.82 -6.49
N VAL A 144 -11.57 -1.89 -7.16
CA VAL A 144 -12.99 -2.18 -7.43
C VAL A 144 -13.61 -2.97 -6.29
N VAL A 145 -13.03 -4.12 -5.96
CA VAL A 145 -13.62 -5.09 -5.03
C VAL A 145 -13.82 -4.44 -3.66
N SER A 146 -12.82 -3.71 -3.20
CA SER A 146 -12.83 -3.24 -1.83
C SER A 146 -13.84 -2.11 -1.56
N PRO A 147 -13.86 -0.99 -2.32
CA PRO A 147 -14.89 0.03 -2.17
C PRO A 147 -16.31 -0.49 -2.40
N VAL A 148 -16.50 -1.41 -3.36
CA VAL A 148 -17.83 -1.99 -3.63
C VAL A 148 -18.32 -2.83 -2.45
N GLN A 149 -17.46 -3.69 -1.89
CA GLN A 149 -17.84 -4.49 -0.73
C GLN A 149 -18.15 -3.63 0.48
N VAL A 150 -17.32 -2.62 0.72
CA VAL A 150 -17.51 -1.65 1.80
C VAL A 150 -18.83 -0.93 1.65
N LEU A 151 -19.10 -0.40 0.47
CA LEU A 151 -20.34 0.33 0.21
C LEU A 151 -21.55 -0.57 0.42
N ARG A 152 -21.50 -1.82 -0.05
CA ARG A 152 -22.56 -2.81 0.20
C ARG A 152 -22.76 -3.09 1.68
N HIS A 153 -21.66 -3.26 2.43
CA HIS A 153 -21.71 -3.53 3.87
C HIS A 153 -22.26 -2.33 4.66
N GLU A 154 -21.82 -1.11 4.33
CA GLU A 154 -22.30 0.13 4.93
C GLU A 154 -23.79 0.35 4.66
N LEU A 155 -24.25 0.15 3.42
CA LEU A 155 -25.66 0.28 3.07
C LEU A 155 -26.54 -0.76 3.79
N ALA A 156 -26.01 -1.95 4.06
CA ALA A 156 -26.74 -3.01 4.75
C ALA A 156 -26.81 -2.81 6.27
N THR A 157 -25.77 -2.22 6.88
CA THR A 157 -25.59 -2.25 8.36
C THR A 157 -25.54 -0.89 9.04
N SER A 158 -25.32 0.21 8.30
CA SER A 158 -25.14 1.52 8.93
C SER A 158 -26.45 2.02 9.54
N PRO A 159 -26.48 2.37 10.84
CA PRO A 159 -27.65 2.98 11.47
C PRO A 159 -27.95 4.38 10.94
N LEU A 160 -26.98 4.99 10.25
CA LEU A 160 -27.09 6.32 9.66
C LEU A 160 -27.48 6.29 8.17
N ARG A 161 -27.77 5.11 7.60
CA ARG A 161 -28.10 4.97 6.17
C ARG A 161 -29.28 5.83 5.71
N ASP A 162 -30.21 6.16 6.60
CA ASP A 162 -31.41 6.93 6.31
C ASP A 162 -31.27 8.39 6.80
N SER A 163 -30.08 8.78 7.29
CA SER A 163 -29.81 10.11 7.82
C SER A 163 -29.29 11.05 6.74
N ALA A 164 -29.86 12.26 6.65
CA ALA A 164 -29.37 13.32 5.76
C ALA A 164 -27.93 13.79 6.07
N SER A 165 -27.39 13.46 7.25
CA SER A 165 -25.99 13.74 7.60
C SER A 165 -24.99 12.76 6.98
N TRP A 166 -25.46 11.67 6.36
CA TRP A 166 -24.61 10.69 5.72
C TRP A 166 -24.38 11.02 4.25
N VAL A 167 -23.12 11.17 3.85
CA VAL A 167 -22.77 11.42 2.44
C VAL A 167 -22.90 10.11 1.66
N HIS A 168 -23.96 9.99 0.87
CA HIS A 168 -24.17 8.87 -0.04
C HIS A 168 -23.32 9.06 -1.31
N LEU A 169 -22.13 8.46 -1.34
CA LEU A 169 -21.40 8.28 -2.59
C LEU A 169 -22.13 7.21 -3.42
N SER A 170 -22.59 7.59 -4.61
CA SER A 170 -23.21 6.63 -5.53
C SER A 170 -22.19 5.59 -5.98
N VAL A 171 -22.63 4.36 -6.24
CA VAL A 171 -21.79 3.27 -6.79
C VAL A 171 -21.10 3.74 -8.08
N TRP A 172 -21.80 4.56 -8.88
CA TRP A 172 -21.27 5.16 -10.10
C TRP A 172 -20.13 6.13 -9.83
N CYS A 173 -20.23 6.98 -8.81
CA CYS A 173 -19.14 7.89 -8.44
C CYS A 173 -17.88 7.10 -8.02
N VAL A 174 -18.03 6.06 -7.21
CA VAL A 174 -16.93 5.16 -6.84
C VAL A 174 -16.33 4.50 -8.09
N GLY A 175 -17.17 3.96 -8.98
CA GLY A 175 -16.74 3.38 -10.25
C GLY A 175 -15.96 4.38 -11.13
N LEU A 176 -16.44 5.61 -11.25
CA LEU A 176 -15.77 6.67 -12.01
C LEU A 176 -14.41 7.05 -11.42
N LEU A 177 -14.28 7.11 -10.09
CA LEU A 177 -12.99 7.37 -9.43
C LEU A 177 -11.99 6.24 -9.69
N VAL A 178 -12.45 4.99 -9.66
CA VAL A 178 -11.61 3.83 -10.00
C VAL A 178 -11.18 3.89 -11.46
N LEU A 179 -12.11 4.16 -12.38
CA LEU A 179 -11.81 4.33 -13.80
C LEU A 179 -10.84 5.49 -14.06
N ALA A 180 -10.99 6.61 -13.35
CA ALA A 180 -10.06 7.73 -13.43
C ALA A 180 -8.64 7.33 -12.96
N GLY A 181 -8.54 6.59 -11.85
CA GLY A 181 -7.27 6.04 -11.38
C GLY A 181 -6.62 5.10 -12.39
N LEU A 182 -7.40 4.21 -13.01
CA LEU A 182 -6.92 3.31 -14.07
C LEU A 182 -6.52 4.05 -15.34
N ALA A 183 -7.24 5.12 -15.70
CA ALA A 183 -6.88 5.98 -16.81
C ALA A 183 -5.54 6.70 -16.56
N CYS A 184 -5.34 7.25 -15.35
CA CYS A 184 -4.06 7.84 -14.96
C CYS A 184 -2.92 6.81 -15.02
N TYR A 185 -3.16 5.57 -14.56
CA TYR A 185 -2.20 4.48 -14.66
C TYR A 185 -1.87 4.14 -16.12
N ALA A 186 -2.86 4.01 -16.99
CA ALA A 186 -2.68 3.74 -18.41
C ALA A 186 -1.94 4.88 -19.13
N CYS A 187 -2.24 6.13 -18.80
CA CYS A 187 -1.51 7.30 -19.31
C CYS A 187 -0.03 7.26 -18.88
N ALA A 188 0.25 6.97 -17.61
CA ALA A 188 1.63 6.82 -17.12
C ALA A 188 2.39 5.68 -17.83
N LEU A 189 1.71 4.57 -18.10
CA LEU A 189 2.28 3.46 -18.87
C LEU A 189 2.57 3.86 -20.33
N ALA A 190 1.66 4.60 -20.96
CA ALA A 190 1.80 5.08 -22.33
C ALA A 190 2.95 6.10 -22.47
N THR A 191 3.10 7.02 -21.51
CA THR A 191 4.22 7.98 -21.51
C THR A 191 5.56 7.28 -21.30
N TRP A 192 5.64 6.32 -20.38
CA TRP A 192 6.84 5.50 -20.17
C TRP A 192 7.28 4.71 -21.42
N ARG A 193 6.32 4.13 -22.18
CA ARG A 193 6.64 3.44 -23.45
C ARG A 193 7.22 4.39 -24.50
N ARG A 194 6.72 5.63 -24.56
CA ARG A 194 7.22 6.64 -25.52
C ARG A 194 8.65 7.07 -25.18
N THR A 195 8.96 7.33 -23.91
CA THR A 195 10.31 7.76 -23.50
C THR A 195 11.36 6.67 -23.72
N THR A 196 11.01 5.40 -23.49
CA THR A 196 11.92 4.27 -23.69
C THR A 196 12.21 3.97 -25.17
N THR A 197 11.27 4.23 -26.07
CA THR A 197 11.46 4.01 -27.51
C THR A 197 12.33 5.10 -28.15
N VAL A 198 12.16 6.36 -27.74
CA VAL A 198 12.92 7.51 -28.29
C VAL A 198 14.39 7.51 -27.82
N GLY A 199 14.65 7.10 -26.58
CA GLY A 199 16.02 7.05 -26.03
C GLY A 199 16.95 6.02 -26.68
N GLY A 200 16.40 4.97 -27.30
CA GLY A 200 17.19 3.91 -27.95
C GLY A 200 17.87 4.34 -29.25
N VAL A 201 17.38 5.39 -29.92
CA VAL A 201 17.89 5.81 -31.24
C VAL A 201 19.03 6.83 -31.14
N ALA A 202 19.11 7.61 -30.05
CA ALA A 202 20.07 8.70 -29.91
C ALA A 202 21.40 8.30 -29.24
N GLY A 203 21.49 7.10 -28.64
CA GLY A 203 22.59 6.70 -27.76
C GLY A 203 23.71 5.86 -28.38
N SER A 204 23.57 5.36 -29.61
CA SER A 204 24.59 4.53 -30.28
C SER A 204 25.68 5.36 -30.97
N GLY A 205 26.04 6.51 -30.41
CA GLY A 205 27.28 7.19 -30.77
C GLY A 205 28.47 6.39 -30.23
N PRO A 206 29.54 6.18 -31.01
CA PRO A 206 30.70 5.41 -30.56
C PRO A 206 31.27 6.03 -29.28
N VAL A 207 31.28 5.25 -28.20
CA VAL A 207 31.94 5.63 -26.93
C VAL A 207 33.43 5.81 -27.25
N ARG A 208 33.89 7.06 -27.31
CA ARG A 208 35.33 7.33 -27.48
C ARG A 208 36.07 6.78 -26.27
N PRO A 209 37.12 5.97 -26.46
CA PRO A 209 37.94 5.50 -25.36
C PRO A 209 38.54 6.71 -24.62
N ARG A 210 38.45 6.70 -23.29
CA ARG A 210 39.19 7.68 -22.48
C ARG A 210 40.66 7.28 -22.52
N SER A 211 41.47 8.12 -23.19
CA SER A 211 42.93 8.11 -23.15
C SER A 211 43.45 8.48 -21.77
#